data_AF-A0A1G3YQL7-F1
#
_entry.id   AF-A0A1G3YQL7-F1
#
_cell.length_a   1.000
_cell.length_b   1.000
_cell.length_c   1.000
_cell.angle_alpha   90.00
_cell.angle_beta   90.00
_cell.angle_gamma   90.00
#
_symmetry.space_group_name_H-M   'P 1'
#
loop_
_entity.id
_entity.type
_entity.pdbx_description
1 polymer ?
#
loop_
_entity_poly.entity_id
_entity_poly.type
_entity_poly.pdbx_seq_one_letter_code
_entity_poly.pdbx_strand_id
1 'polypeptide(L)'
;MRKSQTVIYAALAAALLISSCQQFFTTSLAAQLARDPADLMPDVDTGNVDELLAQAAGNPEMSLALMDSIIDALDGATGAELVQLQSAAVTAATGASGLSEAILASGGDIVAIDFESATAQEEIITIMEEALGGLNQLADASAGLIDIIPDPVADSAGFDAFVLEADSEQLAMAAITLLASSADASAGGTSDYIDNLDPENPDPGAETMAVELARAAIEKSQTEGGSGFLTDMLANLNLSI
;
A
#
# COMPACT_ATOMS: atom_id res chain seq x y z
N MET A 1 -58.06 -16.46 -29.62
CA MET A 1 -57.60 -17.11 -28.37
C MET A 1 -56.26 -17.84 -28.56
N ARG A 2 -55.17 -17.13 -28.93
CA ARG A 2 -53.83 -17.73 -29.18
C ARG A 2 -52.65 -16.82 -28.75
N LYS A 3 -52.86 -15.90 -27.80
CA LYS A 3 -51.78 -15.02 -27.28
C LYS A 3 -51.39 -15.32 -25.83
N SER A 4 -52.19 -16.09 -25.10
CA SER A 4 -51.99 -16.37 -23.68
C SER A 4 -51.08 -17.57 -23.38
N GLN A 5 -50.88 -18.47 -24.35
CA GLN A 5 -50.05 -19.67 -24.14
C GLN A 5 -48.56 -19.42 -24.41
N THR A 6 -48.20 -18.50 -25.31
CA THR A 6 -46.80 -18.21 -25.65
C THR A 6 -46.03 -17.48 -24.54
N VAL A 7 -46.72 -16.67 -23.73
CA VAL A 7 -46.10 -15.94 -22.60
C VAL A 7 -45.78 -16.88 -21.43
N ILE A 8 -46.60 -17.91 -21.22
CA ILE A 8 -46.42 -18.87 -20.12
C ILE A 8 -45.23 -19.80 -20.38
N TYR A 9 -45.03 -20.26 -21.62
CA TYR A 9 -43.86 -21.09 -21.96
C TYR A 9 -42.53 -20.30 -21.97
N ALA A 10 -42.55 -19.02 -22.36
CA ALA A 10 -41.36 -18.18 -22.30
C ALA A 10 -40.93 -17.84 -20.85
N ALA A 11 -41.90 -17.59 -19.96
CA ALA A 11 -41.63 -17.35 -18.54
C ALA A 11 -41.13 -18.61 -17.81
N LEU A 12 -41.66 -19.80 -18.16
CA LEU A 12 -41.21 -21.06 -17.57
C LEU A 12 -39.80 -21.47 -18.06
N ALA A 13 -39.46 -21.19 -19.32
CA ALA A 13 -38.11 -21.41 -19.86
C ALA A 13 -37.08 -20.42 -19.27
N ALA A 14 -37.47 -19.16 -19.04
CA ALA A 14 -36.62 -18.16 -18.38
C ALA A 14 -36.40 -18.49 -16.89
N ALA A 15 -37.41 -18.98 -16.18
CA ALA A 15 -37.28 -19.38 -14.77
C ALA A 15 -36.39 -20.62 -14.58
N LEU A 16 -36.42 -21.58 -15.53
CA LEU A 16 -35.54 -22.76 -15.49
C LEU A 16 -34.07 -22.42 -15.82
N LEU A 17 -33.82 -21.43 -16.69
CA LEU A 17 -32.46 -20.95 -17.00
C LEU A 17 -31.83 -20.13 -15.87
N ILE A 18 -32.62 -19.34 -15.14
CA ILE A 18 -32.12 -18.55 -13.99
C ILE A 18 -31.79 -19.46 -12.80
N SER A 19 -32.56 -20.53 -12.57
CA SER A 19 -32.29 -21.48 -11.49
C SER A 19 -31.02 -22.30 -11.71
N SER A 20 -30.62 -22.59 -12.96
CA SER A 20 -29.37 -23.29 -13.26
C SER A 20 -28.13 -22.39 -13.19
N CYS A 21 -28.27 -21.09 -13.45
CA CYS A 21 -27.16 -20.14 -13.28
C CYS A 21 -26.85 -19.87 -11.81
N GLN A 22 -27.85 -19.89 -10.92
CA GLN A 22 -27.60 -19.65 -9.48
C GLN A 22 -26.96 -20.83 -8.76
N GLN A 23 -27.04 -22.06 -9.27
CA GLN A 23 -26.39 -23.21 -8.63
C GLN A 23 -24.93 -23.43 -9.04
N PHE A 24 -24.47 -22.85 -10.16
CA PHE A 24 -23.05 -22.88 -10.53
C PHE A 24 -22.21 -21.84 -9.76
N PHE A 25 -22.79 -20.67 -9.43
CA PHE A 25 -22.08 -19.62 -8.72
C PHE A 25 -22.14 -19.73 -7.18
N THR A 26 -23.07 -20.50 -6.62
CA THR A 26 -23.22 -20.58 -5.16
C THR A 26 -22.42 -21.69 -4.49
N THR A 27 -21.89 -22.69 -5.22
CA THR A 27 -21.29 -23.87 -4.59
C THR A 27 -19.81 -24.14 -4.93
N SER A 28 -19.10 -23.25 -5.62
CA SER A 28 -17.65 -23.44 -5.83
C SER A 28 -16.79 -22.18 -5.90
N LEU A 29 -17.31 -21.00 -6.23
CA LEU A 29 -16.52 -19.76 -6.29
C LEU A 29 -16.74 -18.85 -5.08
N ALA A 30 -17.95 -18.79 -4.52
CA ALA A 30 -18.22 -18.01 -3.30
C ALA A 30 -17.41 -18.50 -2.09
N ALA A 31 -17.13 -19.81 -2.00
CA ALA A 31 -16.28 -20.37 -0.93
C ALA A 31 -14.77 -20.14 -1.17
N GLN A 32 -14.37 -19.82 -2.40
CA GLN A 32 -12.99 -19.39 -2.71
C GLN A 32 -12.82 -17.87 -2.56
N LEU A 33 -13.85 -17.08 -2.87
CA LEU A 33 -13.90 -15.63 -2.62
C LEU A 33 -14.18 -15.25 -1.16
N ALA A 34 -14.73 -16.15 -0.36
CA ALA A 34 -14.92 -15.96 1.09
C ALA A 34 -13.81 -16.66 1.91
N ARG A 35 -12.80 -17.22 1.24
CA ARG A 35 -11.64 -17.78 1.93
C ARG A 35 -10.70 -16.62 2.19
N ASP A 36 -10.35 -16.44 3.45
CA ASP A 36 -9.35 -15.45 3.84
C ASP A 36 -8.08 -15.72 3.01
N PRO A 37 -7.54 -14.73 2.26
CA PRO A 37 -6.29 -14.91 1.54
C PRO A 37 -5.16 -15.43 2.45
N ALA A 38 -5.21 -15.14 3.76
CA ALA A 38 -4.29 -15.71 4.76
C ALA A 38 -4.37 -17.25 4.85
N ASP A 39 -5.56 -17.85 4.69
CA ASP A 39 -5.75 -19.32 4.77
C ASP A 39 -5.14 -20.09 3.58
N LEU A 40 -4.75 -19.39 2.52
CA LEU A 40 -4.18 -19.96 1.30
C LEU A 40 -2.67 -19.74 1.19
N MET A 41 -2.09 -18.99 2.12
CA MET A 41 -0.69 -18.63 2.13
C MET A 41 0.15 -19.77 2.71
N PRO A 42 1.20 -20.24 2.01
CA PRO A 42 2.19 -21.09 2.65
C PRO A 42 3.00 -20.28 3.68
N ASP A 43 3.60 -20.98 4.65
CA ASP A 43 4.56 -20.37 5.57
C ASP A 43 5.66 -19.64 4.77
N VAL A 44 5.94 -18.40 5.14
CA VAL A 44 6.89 -17.54 4.42
C VAL A 44 8.31 -17.76 4.92
N ASP A 45 9.25 -17.88 3.99
CA ASP A 45 10.68 -17.89 4.24
C ASP A 45 11.45 -17.20 3.11
N THR A 46 12.76 -17.05 3.28
CA THR A 46 13.63 -16.43 2.24
C THR A 46 13.71 -17.21 0.94
N GLY A 47 13.29 -18.48 0.91
CA GLY A 47 13.26 -19.33 -0.27
C GLY A 47 12.01 -19.13 -1.14
N ASN A 48 10.90 -18.61 -0.58
CA ASN A 48 9.63 -18.44 -1.28
C ASN A 48 9.09 -16.99 -1.32
N VAL A 49 9.63 -16.08 -0.51
CA VAL A 49 9.06 -14.73 -0.34
C VAL A 49 8.98 -13.94 -1.65
N ASP A 50 9.98 -14.02 -2.52
CA ASP A 50 9.97 -13.33 -3.82
C ASP A 50 8.87 -13.84 -4.76
N GLU A 51 8.60 -15.14 -4.73
CA GLU A 51 7.53 -15.74 -5.52
C GLU A 51 6.16 -15.31 -4.99
N LEU A 52 6.01 -15.27 -3.66
CA LEU A 52 4.77 -14.83 -3.02
C LEU A 52 4.50 -13.35 -3.26
N LEU A 53 5.52 -12.49 -3.23
CA LEU A 53 5.42 -11.08 -3.61
C LEU A 53 4.91 -10.92 -5.04
N ALA A 54 5.46 -11.71 -5.98
CA ALA A 54 5.02 -11.69 -7.37
C ALA A 54 3.57 -12.17 -7.54
N GLN A 55 3.10 -13.12 -6.71
CA GLN A 55 1.72 -13.58 -6.71
C GLN A 55 0.74 -12.55 -6.12
N ALA A 56 1.18 -11.83 -5.09
CA ALA A 56 0.40 -10.80 -4.42
C ALA A 56 0.32 -9.49 -5.22
N ALA A 57 1.21 -9.28 -6.19
CA ALA A 57 1.29 -8.05 -6.97
C ALA A 57 -0.06 -7.65 -7.61
N GLY A 58 -0.50 -6.42 -7.36
CA GLY A 58 -1.77 -5.88 -7.85
C GLY A 58 -3.01 -6.38 -7.10
N ASN A 59 -2.85 -7.08 -5.98
CA ASN A 59 -3.93 -7.47 -5.07
C ASN A 59 -3.62 -6.99 -3.64
N PRO A 60 -4.14 -5.82 -3.23
CA PRO A 60 -3.90 -5.24 -1.91
C PRO A 60 -4.23 -6.16 -0.73
N GLU A 61 -5.29 -6.95 -0.82
CA GLU A 61 -5.70 -7.88 0.25
C GLU A 61 -4.70 -9.04 0.39
N MET A 62 -4.21 -9.57 -0.74
CA MET A 62 -3.19 -10.62 -0.74
C MET A 62 -1.83 -10.09 -0.31
N SER A 63 -1.49 -8.86 -0.69
CA SER A 63 -0.28 -8.17 -0.22
C SER A 63 -0.31 -7.93 1.29
N LEU A 64 -1.46 -7.56 1.86
CA LEU A 64 -1.60 -7.39 3.30
C LEU A 64 -1.42 -8.72 4.04
N ALA A 65 -2.12 -9.77 3.61
CA ALA A 65 -1.97 -11.07 4.21
C ALA A 65 -0.51 -11.58 4.13
N LEU A 66 0.20 -11.28 3.03
CA LEU A 66 1.59 -11.67 2.84
C LEU A 66 2.50 -10.90 3.80
N MET A 67 2.24 -9.60 3.99
CA MET A 67 2.93 -8.79 4.99
C MET A 67 2.76 -9.40 6.40
N ASP A 68 1.54 -9.77 6.79
CA ASP A 68 1.28 -10.42 8.09
C ASP A 68 2.06 -11.73 8.23
N SER A 69 2.10 -12.53 7.16
CA SER A 69 2.85 -13.80 7.16
C SER A 69 4.37 -13.58 7.21
N ILE A 70 4.87 -12.48 6.64
CA ILE A 70 6.28 -12.08 6.76
C ILE A 70 6.58 -11.63 8.20
N ILE A 71 5.68 -10.86 8.83
CA ILE A 71 5.82 -10.44 10.23
C ILE A 71 6.00 -11.67 11.13
N ASP A 72 5.16 -12.68 10.97
CA ASP A 72 5.28 -13.93 11.73
C ASP A 72 6.61 -14.65 11.49
N ALA A 73 7.16 -14.58 10.26
CA ALA A 73 8.45 -15.18 9.94
C ALA A 73 9.65 -14.41 10.54
N LEU A 74 9.50 -13.10 10.79
CA LEU A 74 10.57 -12.26 11.37
C LEU A 74 10.94 -12.67 12.80
N ASP A 75 9.99 -13.22 13.58
CA ASP A 75 10.23 -13.65 14.97
C ASP A 75 11.36 -14.68 15.12
N GLY A 76 11.66 -15.44 14.06
CA GLY A 76 12.75 -16.42 14.03
C GLY A 76 13.98 -15.99 13.21
N ALA A 77 13.88 -14.90 12.45
CA ALA A 77 14.88 -14.51 11.47
C ALA A 77 16.05 -13.74 12.12
N THR A 78 17.27 -13.97 11.63
CA THR A 78 18.45 -13.23 12.12
C THR A 78 19.44 -12.93 11.00
N GLY A 79 20.25 -11.88 11.18
CA GLY A 79 21.29 -11.51 10.21
C GLY A 79 20.69 -11.19 8.84
N ALA A 80 21.26 -11.77 7.78
CA ALA A 80 20.85 -11.51 6.40
C ALA A 80 19.39 -11.95 6.10
N GLU A 81 18.90 -12.98 6.79
CA GLU A 81 17.54 -13.48 6.61
C GLU A 81 16.51 -12.44 7.09
N LEU A 82 16.77 -11.84 8.26
CA LEU A 82 15.94 -10.79 8.84
C LEU A 82 15.79 -9.64 7.85
N VAL A 83 16.90 -9.16 7.32
CA VAL A 83 16.90 -7.99 6.45
C VAL A 83 16.22 -8.26 5.10
N GLN A 84 16.40 -9.47 4.55
CA GLN A 84 15.69 -9.88 3.33
C GLN A 84 14.17 -9.91 3.55
N LEU A 85 13.72 -10.47 4.68
CA LEU A 85 12.30 -10.50 5.03
C LEU A 85 11.74 -9.11 5.31
N GLN A 86 12.49 -8.22 5.98
CA GLN A 86 12.09 -6.82 6.19
C GLN A 86 11.93 -6.06 4.85
N SER A 87 12.86 -6.24 3.92
CA SER A 87 12.78 -5.65 2.57
C SER A 87 11.57 -6.18 1.78
N ALA A 88 11.30 -7.48 1.87
CA ALA A 88 10.11 -8.08 1.28
C ALA A 88 8.82 -7.54 1.90
N ALA A 89 8.80 -7.38 3.23
CA ALA A 89 7.68 -6.80 3.94
C ALA A 89 7.38 -5.36 3.50
N VAL A 90 8.40 -4.53 3.26
CA VAL A 90 8.20 -3.17 2.71
C VAL A 90 7.51 -3.23 1.34
N THR A 91 7.91 -4.17 0.49
CA THR A 91 7.30 -4.37 -0.83
C THR A 91 5.84 -4.83 -0.69
N ALA A 92 5.58 -5.77 0.22
CA ALA A 92 4.23 -6.24 0.53
C ALA A 92 3.35 -5.12 1.10
N ALA A 93 3.85 -4.32 2.04
CA ALA A 93 3.15 -3.18 2.62
C ALA A 93 2.82 -2.13 1.55
N THR A 94 3.74 -1.86 0.62
CA THR A 94 3.49 -0.93 -0.49
C THR A 94 2.37 -1.45 -1.40
N GLY A 95 2.38 -2.74 -1.75
CA GLY A 95 1.30 -3.36 -2.51
C GLY A 95 -0.04 -3.37 -1.75
N ALA A 96 0.01 -3.59 -0.44
CA ALA A 96 -1.14 -3.56 0.44
C ALA A 96 -1.75 -2.16 0.53
N SER A 97 -0.91 -1.11 0.58
CA SER A 97 -1.36 0.27 0.70
C SER A 97 -2.29 0.71 -0.44
N GLY A 98 -2.16 0.12 -1.63
CA GLY A 98 -2.87 0.54 -2.85
C GLY A 98 -2.49 1.94 -3.36
N LEU A 99 -1.45 2.57 -2.78
CA LEU A 99 -1.02 3.93 -3.14
C LEU A 99 -0.63 4.04 -4.61
N SER A 100 0.03 3.02 -5.16
CA SER A 100 0.46 3.00 -6.55
C SER A 100 -0.73 3.10 -7.51
N GLU A 101 -1.77 2.30 -7.27
CA GLU A 101 -3.00 2.30 -8.03
C GLU A 101 -3.79 3.58 -7.86
N ALA A 102 -3.87 4.11 -6.62
CA ALA A 102 -4.57 5.35 -6.34
C ALA A 102 -3.91 6.57 -7.00
N ILE A 103 -2.57 6.66 -6.97
CA ILE A 103 -1.82 7.71 -7.66
C ILE A 103 -2.02 7.61 -9.17
N LEU A 104 -1.97 6.40 -9.74
CA LEU A 104 -2.22 6.17 -11.17
C LEU A 104 -3.65 6.55 -11.58
N ALA A 105 -4.64 6.22 -10.76
CA ALA A 105 -6.03 6.60 -10.99
C ALA A 105 -6.22 8.12 -10.94
N SER A 106 -5.58 8.78 -9.98
CA SER A 106 -5.64 10.23 -9.75
C SER A 106 -4.82 11.04 -10.77
N GLY A 107 -3.83 10.42 -11.42
CA GLY A 107 -2.96 11.09 -12.39
C GLY A 107 -3.73 11.68 -13.58
N GLY A 108 -4.84 11.07 -13.99
CA GLY A 108 -5.71 11.61 -15.05
C GLY A 108 -6.39 12.91 -14.64
N ASP A 109 -6.80 13.01 -13.38
CA ASP A 109 -7.46 14.18 -12.82
C ASP A 109 -6.46 15.30 -12.55
N ILE A 110 -5.26 14.97 -12.06
CA ILE A 110 -4.15 15.93 -11.87
C ILE A 110 -3.73 16.56 -13.20
N VAL A 111 -3.66 15.79 -14.29
CA VAL A 111 -3.31 16.32 -15.62
C VAL A 111 -4.41 17.22 -16.20
N ALA A 112 -5.65 17.07 -15.72
CA ALA A 112 -6.77 17.92 -16.13
C ALA A 112 -6.80 19.28 -15.42
N ILE A 113 -5.98 19.47 -14.38
CA ILE A 113 -5.91 20.73 -13.62
C ILE A 113 -5.25 21.83 -14.47
N ASP A 114 -5.87 23.01 -14.44
CA ASP A 114 -5.23 24.22 -14.92
C ASP A 114 -4.28 24.76 -13.83
N PHE A 115 -2.99 24.43 -13.96
CA PHE A 115 -1.94 24.86 -13.03
C PHE A 115 -1.70 26.38 -13.00
N GLU A 116 -2.27 27.16 -13.94
CA GLU A 116 -2.23 28.63 -13.90
C GLU A 116 -3.38 29.23 -13.07
N SER A 117 -4.34 28.40 -12.63
CA SER A 117 -5.48 28.84 -11.83
C SER A 117 -5.08 29.11 -10.38
N ALA A 118 -5.81 30.02 -9.72
CA ALA A 118 -5.63 30.30 -8.31
C ALA A 118 -6.12 29.16 -7.38
N THR A 119 -6.84 28.18 -7.93
CA THR A 119 -7.44 27.03 -7.22
C THR A 119 -6.66 25.73 -7.44
N ALA A 120 -5.64 25.72 -8.29
CA ALA A 120 -4.89 24.51 -8.64
C ALA A 120 -4.38 23.73 -7.41
N GLN A 121 -3.90 24.43 -6.39
CA GLN A 121 -3.42 23.81 -5.15
C GLN A 121 -4.57 23.12 -4.37
N GLU A 122 -5.72 23.77 -4.24
CA GLU A 122 -6.90 23.22 -3.55
C GLU A 122 -7.47 22.02 -4.31
N GLU A 123 -7.46 22.06 -5.65
CA GLU A 123 -7.88 20.95 -6.50
C GLU A 123 -6.95 19.73 -6.36
N ILE A 124 -5.63 19.93 -6.31
CA ILE A 124 -4.65 18.85 -6.05
C ILE A 124 -4.89 18.22 -4.68
N ILE A 125 -5.04 19.05 -3.63
CA ILE A 125 -5.29 18.56 -2.28
C ILE A 125 -6.58 17.74 -2.22
N THR A 126 -7.66 18.22 -2.85
CA THR A 126 -8.93 17.50 -2.90
C THR A 126 -8.78 16.14 -3.57
N ILE A 127 -8.08 16.08 -4.72
CA ILE A 127 -7.82 14.81 -5.42
C ILE A 127 -7.01 13.85 -4.54
N MET A 128 -6.01 14.37 -3.82
CA MET A 128 -5.21 13.55 -2.90
C MET A 128 -6.03 13.04 -1.71
N GLU A 129 -6.90 13.86 -1.12
CA GLU A 129 -7.80 13.44 -0.04
C GLU A 129 -8.76 12.35 -0.50
N GLU A 130 -9.33 12.47 -1.69
CA GLU A 130 -10.19 11.43 -2.28
C GLU A 130 -9.41 10.14 -2.58
N ALA A 131 -8.17 10.27 -3.06
CA ALA A 131 -7.30 9.13 -3.35
C ALA A 131 -6.93 8.36 -2.07
N LEU A 132 -6.54 9.08 -1.00
CA LEU A 132 -6.15 8.49 0.29
C LEU A 132 -7.34 7.88 1.01
N GLY A 133 -8.48 8.57 1.07
CA GLY A 133 -9.70 8.06 1.71
C GLY A 133 -10.29 6.82 1.02
N GLY A 134 -9.86 6.50 -0.20
CA GLY A 134 -10.21 5.28 -0.92
C GLY A 134 -9.37 4.05 -0.58
N LEU A 135 -8.29 4.20 0.21
CA LEU A 135 -7.31 3.15 0.49
C LEU A 135 -7.65 2.39 1.77
N ASN A 136 -8.47 1.35 1.64
CA ASN A 136 -8.98 0.59 2.79
C ASN A 136 -7.89 -0.08 3.65
N GLN A 137 -6.73 -0.40 3.07
CA GLN A 137 -5.65 -1.15 3.75
C GLN A 137 -4.46 -0.25 4.12
N LEU A 138 -4.52 1.07 3.88
CA LEU A 138 -3.40 1.98 4.12
C LEU A 138 -2.97 2.01 5.59
N ALA A 139 -3.95 2.05 6.51
CA ALA A 139 -3.70 2.07 7.94
C ALA A 139 -3.02 0.77 8.42
N ASP A 140 -3.49 -0.38 7.93
CA ASP A 140 -2.93 -1.68 8.31
C ASP A 140 -1.53 -1.88 7.72
N ALA A 141 -1.31 -1.47 6.46
CA ALA A 141 0.00 -1.49 5.83
C ALA A 141 1.02 -0.60 6.57
N SER A 142 0.59 0.59 6.98
CA SER A 142 1.39 1.53 7.79
C SER A 142 1.73 0.96 9.16
N ALA A 143 0.75 0.35 9.85
CA ALA A 143 0.97 -0.32 11.13
C ALA A 143 1.99 -1.47 11.00
N GLY A 144 1.86 -2.29 9.95
CA GLY A 144 2.82 -3.36 9.67
C GLY A 144 4.24 -2.83 9.41
N LEU A 145 4.38 -1.73 8.68
CA LEU A 145 5.70 -1.08 8.48
C LEU A 145 6.34 -0.66 9.81
N ILE A 146 5.55 -0.09 10.72
CA ILE A 146 6.04 0.33 12.06
C ILE A 146 6.49 -0.88 12.88
N ASP A 147 5.81 -2.02 12.74
CA ASP A 147 6.17 -3.25 13.47
C ASP A 147 7.42 -3.94 12.88
N ILE A 148 7.67 -3.80 11.58
CA ILE A 148 8.74 -4.50 10.85
C ILE A 148 10.06 -3.72 10.84
N ILE A 149 9.96 -2.40 10.65
CA ILE A 149 11.13 -1.52 10.53
C ILE A 149 11.62 -1.19 11.94
N PRO A 150 12.91 -1.41 12.26
CA PRO A 150 13.44 -1.06 13.56
C PRO A 150 13.26 0.44 13.86
N ASP A 151 12.86 0.77 15.08
CA ASP A 151 12.61 2.15 15.48
C ASP A 151 13.91 2.99 15.38
N PRO A 152 13.94 4.08 14.60
CA PRO A 152 15.16 4.86 14.40
C PRO A 152 15.66 5.58 15.68
N VAL A 153 14.78 5.79 16.66
CA VAL A 153 15.08 6.45 17.94
C VAL A 153 15.44 5.42 19.02
N ALA A 154 14.70 4.32 19.10
CA ALA A 154 14.86 3.30 20.13
C ALA A 154 15.87 2.20 19.75
N ASP A 155 16.04 1.89 18.47
CA ASP A 155 16.97 0.90 17.92
C ASP A 155 17.69 1.42 16.66
N SER A 156 18.44 2.51 16.83
CA SER A 156 19.16 3.16 15.72
C SER A 156 20.14 2.22 15.01
N ALA A 157 20.74 1.26 15.72
CA ALA A 157 21.68 0.31 15.12
C ALA A 157 20.97 -0.73 14.24
N GLY A 158 19.79 -1.20 14.66
CA GLY A 158 18.93 -2.04 13.83
C GLY A 158 18.43 -1.28 12.60
N PHE A 159 18.04 -0.03 12.78
CA PHE A 159 17.58 0.84 11.70
C PHE A 159 18.68 1.08 10.65
N ASP A 160 19.89 1.45 11.10
CA ASP A 160 21.05 1.65 10.23
C ASP A 160 21.40 0.38 9.42
N ALA A 161 21.30 -0.80 10.06
CA ALA A 161 21.55 -2.07 9.40
C ALA A 161 20.48 -2.39 8.33
N PHE A 162 19.21 -2.08 8.61
CA PHE A 162 18.13 -2.19 7.64
C PHE A 162 18.35 -1.24 6.46
N VAL A 163 18.63 0.04 6.72
CA VAL A 163 18.90 1.07 5.70
C VAL A 163 20.08 0.71 4.82
N LEU A 164 21.12 0.10 5.37
CA LEU A 164 22.32 -0.30 4.61
C LEU A 164 21.99 -1.31 3.50
N GLU A 165 21.03 -2.19 3.73
CA GLU A 165 20.69 -3.28 2.81
C GLU A 165 19.49 -2.94 1.91
N ALA A 166 18.46 -2.25 2.42
CA ALA A 166 17.27 -1.87 1.65
C ALA A 166 17.62 -0.83 0.58
N ASP A 167 17.15 -0.99 -0.67
CA ASP A 167 17.47 -0.03 -1.72
C ASP A 167 16.75 1.33 -1.52
N SER A 168 17.22 2.37 -2.22
CA SER A 168 16.70 3.73 -2.05
C SER A 168 15.22 3.89 -2.43
N GLU A 169 14.69 3.08 -3.34
CA GLU A 169 13.28 3.09 -3.73
C GLU A 169 12.41 2.39 -2.67
N GLN A 170 12.87 1.29 -2.08
CA GLN A 170 12.20 0.62 -0.96
C GLN A 170 12.06 1.55 0.24
N LEU A 171 13.14 2.25 0.61
CA LEU A 171 13.11 3.23 1.67
C LEU A 171 12.12 4.37 1.35
N ALA A 172 12.11 4.84 0.10
CA ALA A 172 11.19 5.89 -0.34
C ALA A 172 9.71 5.43 -0.31
N MET A 173 9.41 4.20 -0.74
CA MET A 173 8.06 3.65 -0.72
C MET A 173 7.52 3.47 0.70
N ALA A 174 8.35 2.98 1.62
CA ALA A 174 7.99 2.88 3.03
C ALA A 174 7.70 4.26 3.63
N ALA A 175 8.57 5.25 3.37
CA ALA A 175 8.36 6.61 3.81
C ALA A 175 7.06 7.22 3.28
N ILE A 176 6.77 7.08 1.98
CA ILE A 176 5.54 7.59 1.37
C ILE A 176 4.31 6.91 1.95
N THR A 177 4.37 5.60 2.22
CA THR A 177 3.25 4.86 2.82
C THR A 177 2.93 5.36 4.22
N LEU A 178 3.95 5.57 5.05
CA LEU A 178 3.78 6.12 6.39
C LEU A 178 3.28 7.58 6.35
N LEU A 179 3.85 8.44 5.48
CA LEU A 179 3.39 9.83 5.31
C LEU A 179 1.93 9.89 4.85
N ALA A 180 1.54 9.06 3.88
CA ALA A 180 0.17 8.97 3.38
C ALA A 180 -0.80 8.53 4.46
N SER A 181 -0.41 7.53 5.28
CA SER A 181 -1.21 7.09 6.41
C SER A 181 -1.35 8.14 7.50
N SER A 182 -0.29 8.89 7.82
CA SER A 182 -0.35 10.01 8.77
C SER A 182 -1.24 11.15 8.25
N ALA A 183 -1.20 11.42 6.95
CA ALA A 183 -2.05 12.41 6.32
C ALA A 183 -3.54 12.03 6.34
N ASP A 184 -3.87 10.76 6.10
CA ASP A 184 -5.24 10.23 6.19
C ASP A 184 -5.76 10.22 7.63
N ALA A 185 -4.89 9.90 8.60
CA ALA A 185 -5.23 9.88 10.02
C ALA A 185 -5.34 11.27 10.66
N SER A 186 -4.91 12.34 9.98
CA SER A 186 -4.93 13.71 10.50
C SER A 186 -6.36 14.21 10.73
N ALA A 187 -6.62 14.74 11.93
CA ALA A 187 -7.95 15.23 12.32
C ALA A 187 -8.46 16.40 11.44
N GLY A 188 -7.55 17.17 10.84
CA GLY A 188 -7.86 18.25 9.90
C GLY A 188 -7.78 17.84 8.43
N GLY A 189 -7.58 16.56 8.13
CA GLY A 189 -7.39 16.04 6.77
C GLY A 189 -5.98 16.28 6.22
N THR A 190 -5.80 15.96 4.95
CA THR A 190 -4.50 16.03 4.27
C THR A 190 -4.00 17.47 4.18
N SER A 191 -4.89 18.46 3.98
CA SER A 191 -4.49 19.88 3.98
C SER A 191 -3.85 20.31 5.31
N ASP A 192 -4.48 19.97 6.44
CA ASP A 192 -3.96 20.32 7.76
C ASP A 192 -2.66 19.58 8.07
N TYR A 193 -2.55 18.32 7.64
CA TYR A 193 -1.29 17.58 7.74
C TYR A 193 -0.15 18.27 6.96
N ILE A 194 -0.38 18.65 5.70
CA ILE A 194 0.64 19.32 4.88
C ILE A 194 1.07 20.65 5.49
N ASP A 195 0.12 21.43 6.03
CA ASP A 195 0.40 22.74 6.62
C ASP A 195 1.17 22.66 7.95
N ASN A 196 1.07 21.53 8.67
CA ASN A 196 1.66 21.37 10.00
C ASN A 196 2.83 20.37 10.07
N LEU A 197 3.11 19.62 9.01
CA LEU A 197 4.26 18.71 8.96
C LEU A 197 5.56 19.49 9.20
N ASP A 198 6.25 19.16 10.29
CA ASP A 198 7.57 19.70 10.62
C ASP A 198 8.62 18.56 10.56
N PRO A 199 9.35 18.41 9.43
CA PRO A 199 10.37 17.39 9.30
C PRO A 199 11.54 17.53 10.30
N GLU A 200 11.74 18.71 10.92
CA GLU A 200 12.76 18.89 11.96
C GLU A 200 12.30 18.33 13.32
N ASN A 201 10.99 18.37 13.58
CA ASN A 201 10.39 17.95 14.84
C ASN A 201 9.15 17.09 14.58
N PRO A 202 9.30 15.94 13.91
CA PRO A 202 8.15 15.12 13.52
C PRO A 202 7.44 14.57 14.75
N ASP A 203 6.13 14.34 14.61
CA ASP A 203 5.36 13.70 15.67
C ASP A 203 5.89 12.27 15.95
N PRO A 204 5.95 11.84 17.23
CA PRO A 204 6.45 10.52 17.58
C PRO A 204 5.65 9.38 16.94
N GLY A 205 6.35 8.37 16.41
CA GLY A 205 5.75 7.19 15.80
C GLY A 205 5.92 7.17 14.27
N ALA A 206 4.81 7.02 13.55
CA ALA A 206 4.79 6.86 12.09
C ALA A 206 5.51 7.99 11.35
N GLU A 207 5.28 9.25 11.76
CA GLU A 207 5.86 10.42 11.10
C GLU A 207 7.37 10.50 11.31
N THR A 208 7.85 10.28 12.54
CA THR A 208 9.29 10.18 12.82
C THR A 208 9.95 9.11 11.95
N MET A 209 9.35 7.92 11.86
CA MET A 209 9.89 6.85 11.04
C MET A 209 9.87 7.19 9.55
N ALA A 210 8.79 7.81 9.06
CA ALA A 210 8.66 8.23 7.67
C ALA A 210 9.73 9.24 7.27
N VAL A 211 10.00 10.23 8.13
CA VAL A 211 11.03 11.26 7.88
C VAL A 211 12.43 10.64 7.84
N GLU A 212 12.76 9.76 8.78
CA GLU A 212 14.07 9.10 8.82
C GLU A 212 14.28 8.16 7.61
N LEU A 213 13.25 7.42 7.20
CA LEU A 213 13.29 6.61 5.98
C LEU A 213 13.44 7.48 4.72
N ALA A 214 12.74 8.62 4.63
CA ALA A 214 12.87 9.55 3.51
C ALA A 214 14.29 10.11 3.41
N ARG A 215 14.89 10.50 4.55
CA ARG A 215 16.28 10.96 4.61
C ARG A 215 17.25 9.88 4.16
N ALA A 216 17.10 8.68 4.69
CA ALA A 216 17.90 7.51 4.33
C ALA A 216 17.81 7.20 2.83
N ALA A 217 16.60 7.25 2.25
CA ALA A 217 16.37 7.06 0.82
C ALA A 217 17.15 8.10 -0.02
N ILE A 218 17.05 9.38 0.35
CA ILE A 218 17.71 10.49 -0.35
C ILE A 218 19.23 10.33 -0.27
N GLU A 219 19.79 10.11 0.91
CA GLU A 219 21.24 9.93 1.08
C GLU A 219 21.73 8.73 0.25
N LYS A 220 21.00 7.61 0.31
CA LYS A 220 21.37 6.39 -0.40
C LYS A 220 21.37 6.59 -1.92
N SER A 221 20.36 7.25 -2.49
CA SER A 221 20.30 7.51 -3.94
C SER A 221 21.48 8.35 -4.45
N GLN A 222 21.98 9.29 -3.64
CA GLN A 222 23.17 10.08 -3.98
C GLN A 222 24.42 9.22 -4.06
N THR A 223 24.51 8.18 -3.24
CA THR A 223 25.63 7.22 -3.24
C THR A 223 25.51 6.16 -4.33
N GLU A 224 24.29 5.78 -4.73
CA GLU A 224 24.01 4.76 -5.76
C GLU A 224 24.20 5.28 -7.20
N GLY A 225 24.35 6.60 -7.39
CA GLY A 225 24.67 7.21 -8.68
C GLY A 225 23.49 7.38 -9.63
N GLY A 226 22.27 7.30 -9.10
CA GLY A 226 21.03 7.60 -9.80
C GLY A 226 19.91 7.88 -8.79
N SER A 227 19.08 8.88 -9.09
CA SER A 227 17.87 9.14 -8.32
C SER A 227 16.71 8.34 -8.90
N GLY A 228 16.08 7.55 -8.04
CA GLY A 228 14.76 6.98 -8.30
C GLY A 228 13.72 8.10 -8.38
N PHE A 229 12.58 7.83 -9.06
CA PHE A 229 11.52 8.85 -9.19
C PHE A 229 10.97 9.25 -7.81
N LEU A 230 10.76 8.27 -6.91
CA LEU A 230 10.23 8.54 -5.58
C LEU A 230 11.24 9.29 -4.71
N THR A 231 12.53 8.97 -4.85
CA THR A 231 13.58 9.66 -4.11
C THR A 231 13.72 11.12 -4.56
N ASP A 232 13.62 11.39 -5.86
CA ASP A 232 13.56 12.76 -6.39
C ASP A 232 12.32 13.50 -5.88
N MET A 233 11.17 12.84 -5.80
CA MET A 233 9.96 13.42 -5.22
C MET A 233 10.18 13.80 -3.75
N LEU A 234 10.74 12.91 -2.93
CA LEU A 234 11.03 13.15 -1.51
C LEU A 234 12.06 14.27 -1.31
N ALA A 235 13.10 14.33 -2.15
CA ALA A 235 14.08 15.41 -2.11
C ALA A 235 13.44 16.78 -2.39
N ASN A 236 12.46 16.84 -3.30
CA ASN A 236 11.72 18.07 -3.60
C ASN A 236 10.70 18.46 -2.51
N LEU A 237 10.28 17.51 -1.66
CA LEU A 237 9.45 17.79 -0.48
C LEU A 237 10.27 18.38 0.69
N ASN A 238 11.59 18.56 0.52
CA ASN A 238 12.49 19.18 1.50
C ASN A 238 12.45 18.50 2.89
N LEU A 239 12.22 17.18 2.91
CA LEU A 239 12.18 16.34 4.12
C LEU A 239 13.59 16.09 4.71
N SER A 240 14.61 16.20 3.87
CA SER A 240 16.01 16.28 4.26
C SER A 240 16.45 17.74 4.25
N ILE A 241 16.96 18.25 5.36
CA ILE A 241 17.72 19.50 5.38
C ILE A 241 19.20 19.20 5.20
#